data_AF-A0A166L633-F1
#
_entry.id   AF-A0A166L633-F1
#
_cell.length_a   1.000
_cell.length_b   1.000
_cell.length_c   1.000
_cell.angle_alpha   90.00
_cell.angle_beta   90.00
_cell.angle_gamma   90.00
#
_symmetry.space_group_name_H-M   'P 1'
#
loop_
_entity.id
_entity.type
_entity.pdbx_description
1 polymer ?
#
loop_
_entity_poly.entity_id
_entity_poly.type
_entity_poly.pdbx_seq_one_letter_code
_entity_poly.pdbx_strand_id
1 'polypeptide(L)'
;MAKTRSAGTATSERDVTHSRAATASSTSNGFGAANNTIPATQLAFNTSHVVILQELLTMRRTLEGISRRQEANDETIRASETRMQKLQPMPKRLDDMGFELNNHYSLAEDKIRRQETELRALANKLVRSDEERLDLARKVEQLSTKISLQATQAYSRDLGSIQVATKRKGEDALSAFESDEQPMSRAVVPDGPNTATNPPPTREPKKLKTEQPKPSKRRSSNFQRYVQTSKQSYRRAPPKNGSDMKRFINHFIEGIEDKTISGKLQKRLLKRFQPAVREAKSKRGPRSIVIEGNLHWDDVCKILDSASLLENKDEDED
;
A
#
# COMPACT_ATOMS: atom_id res chain seq x y z
N MET A 1 17.90 43.58 23.66
CA MET A 1 17.67 44.75 24.54
C MET A 1 16.92 44.32 25.80
N ALA A 2 16.77 45.24 26.76
CA ALA A 2 16.51 45.00 28.19
C ALA A 2 15.40 43.99 28.58
N LYS A 3 15.66 43.33 29.71
CA LYS A 3 14.75 42.51 30.51
C LYS A 3 14.27 43.34 31.69
N THR A 4 12.97 43.48 31.91
CA THR A 4 12.40 44.06 33.13
C THR A 4 11.35 43.14 33.75
N ARG A 5 11.66 42.64 34.95
CA ARG A 5 10.65 42.22 35.93
C ARG A 5 10.02 43.49 36.50
N SER A 6 8.75 43.41 36.91
CA SER A 6 8.30 44.15 38.08
C SER A 6 7.45 43.23 38.95
N ALA A 7 7.85 43.08 40.20
CA ALA A 7 7.05 42.49 41.26
C ALA A 7 6.87 43.59 42.30
N GLY A 8 5.62 43.97 42.57
CA GLY A 8 5.26 44.96 43.59
C GLY A 8 4.60 44.25 44.77
N THR A 9 5.19 44.38 45.95
CA THR A 9 4.74 43.75 47.19
C THR A 9 3.53 44.45 47.81
N ALA A 10 2.83 43.73 48.68
CA ALA A 10 1.68 44.23 49.42
C ALA A 10 2.03 45.33 50.43
N THR A 11 1.10 46.25 50.67
CA THR A 11 0.97 46.99 51.93
C THR A 11 -0.41 46.71 52.52
N SER A 12 -0.42 46.31 53.79
CA SER A 12 -1.62 46.01 54.57
C SER A 12 -1.99 47.26 55.38
N GLU A 13 -3.13 47.86 55.09
CA GLU A 13 -3.74 48.85 55.98
C GLU A 13 -5.01 48.27 56.61
N ARG A 14 -4.85 47.83 57.87
CA ARG A 14 -5.98 47.66 58.79
C ARG A 14 -6.27 49.04 59.37
N ASP A 15 -7.34 49.68 58.92
CA ASP A 15 -7.90 50.78 59.69
C ASP A 15 -8.90 50.24 60.72
N VAL A 16 -8.76 50.70 61.96
CA VAL A 16 -9.49 50.23 63.14
C VAL A 16 -10.29 51.40 63.69
N THR A 17 -11.56 51.49 63.31
CA THR A 17 -12.46 52.56 63.76
C THR A 17 -13.62 52.02 64.60
N HIS A 18 -13.29 51.82 65.88
CA HIS A 18 -14.15 51.88 67.07
C HIS A 18 -15.66 51.65 66.95
N SER A 19 -16.12 50.48 67.43
CA SER A 19 -17.49 50.31 67.92
C SER A 19 -17.74 51.21 69.13
N ARG A 20 -18.62 52.22 68.97
CA ARG A 20 -19.19 52.96 70.10
C ARG A 20 -20.36 52.16 70.69
N ALA A 21 -20.07 51.33 71.68
CA ALA A 21 -21.11 50.67 72.47
C ALA A 21 -21.94 51.74 73.22
N ALA A 22 -23.26 51.72 73.04
CA ALA A 22 -24.16 52.57 73.80
C ALA A 22 -24.38 51.97 75.20
N THR A 23 -23.85 52.63 76.23
CA THR A 23 -24.15 52.32 77.62
C THR A 23 -25.58 52.74 77.97
N ALA A 24 -26.50 51.78 78.06
CA ALA A 24 -27.77 51.95 78.74
C ALA A 24 -27.72 51.15 80.05
N SER A 25 -27.74 51.86 81.19
CA SER A 25 -27.74 51.26 82.53
C SER A 25 -29.11 50.65 82.87
N SER A 26 -29.08 49.50 83.53
CA SER A 26 -30.25 48.72 83.98
C SER A 26 -31.24 49.52 84.84
N THR A 27 -32.54 49.20 84.73
CA THR A 27 -33.33 48.59 85.82
C THR A 27 -34.77 48.29 85.39
N SER A 28 -35.18 47.01 85.40
CA SER A 28 -36.42 46.51 86.04
C SER A 28 -36.68 45.06 85.63
N ASN A 29 -36.99 44.20 86.60
CA ASN A 29 -37.49 42.85 86.32
C ASN A 29 -38.98 42.94 86.01
N GLY A 30 -39.37 42.62 84.79
CA GLY A 30 -40.76 42.45 84.39
C GLY A 30 -40.87 41.33 83.36
N PHE A 31 -41.45 40.19 83.75
CA PHE A 31 -41.87 39.14 82.82
C PHE A 31 -43.11 39.62 82.04
N GLY A 32 -42.90 40.57 81.13
CA GLY A 32 -43.85 40.91 80.07
C GLY A 32 -43.42 40.23 78.79
N ALA A 33 -44.34 39.54 78.11
CA ALA A 33 -44.09 39.07 76.75
C ALA A 33 -43.97 40.30 75.83
N ALA A 34 -42.74 40.75 75.60
CA ALA A 34 -42.46 41.82 74.67
C ALA A 34 -42.82 41.34 73.26
N ASN A 35 -43.92 41.85 72.71
CA ASN A 35 -44.20 41.74 71.29
C ASN A 35 -43.12 42.53 70.55
N ASN A 36 -42.05 41.81 70.18
CA ASN A 36 -40.92 42.31 69.41
C ASN A 36 -41.32 42.52 67.94
N THR A 37 -42.32 43.36 67.72
CA THR A 37 -42.81 43.74 66.40
C THR A 37 -41.78 44.67 65.76
N ILE A 38 -40.92 44.11 64.90
CA ILE A 38 -39.97 44.89 64.09
C ILE A 38 -40.78 45.91 63.26
N PRO A 39 -40.47 47.22 63.33
CA PRO A 39 -41.16 48.22 62.53
C PRO A 39 -41.09 47.89 61.03
N ALA A 40 -42.20 48.02 60.31
CA ALA A 40 -42.30 47.61 58.91
C ALA A 40 -41.25 48.28 58.01
N THR A 41 -40.82 49.51 58.34
CA THR A 41 -39.73 50.24 57.67
C THR A 41 -38.37 49.57 57.88
N GLN A 42 -38.07 49.09 59.08
CA GLN A 42 -36.83 48.36 59.39
C GLN A 42 -36.84 46.95 58.75
N LEU A 43 -37.99 46.29 58.71
CA LEU A 43 -38.16 45.03 57.98
C LEU A 43 -37.93 45.23 56.47
N ALA A 44 -38.56 46.24 55.85
CA ALA A 44 -38.38 46.55 54.44
C ALA A 44 -36.92 46.91 54.09
N PHE A 45 -36.25 47.69 54.94
CA PHE A 45 -34.84 48.05 54.79
C PHE A 45 -33.92 46.82 54.86
N ASN A 46 -34.12 45.94 55.84
CA ASN A 46 -33.35 44.70 55.96
C ASN A 46 -33.60 43.76 54.78
N THR A 47 -34.86 43.62 54.33
CA THR A 47 -35.20 42.83 53.14
C THR A 47 -34.54 43.38 51.88
N SER A 48 -34.50 44.71 51.71
CA SER A 48 -33.79 45.35 50.60
C SER A 48 -32.30 44.99 50.58
N HIS A 49 -31.61 45.08 51.72
CA HIS A 49 -30.21 44.65 51.83
C HIS A 49 -29.99 43.17 51.49
N VAL A 50 -30.90 42.28 51.91
CA VAL A 50 -30.82 40.85 51.56
C VAL A 50 -30.98 40.64 50.04
N VAL A 51 -31.91 41.35 49.40
CA VAL A 51 -32.10 41.30 47.93
C VAL A 51 -30.86 41.82 47.20
N ILE A 52 -30.31 42.97 47.61
CA ILE A 52 -29.10 43.56 47.01
C ILE A 52 -27.89 42.61 47.14
N LEU A 53 -27.69 42.02 48.33
CA LEU A 53 -26.61 41.05 48.55
C LEU A 53 -26.79 39.79 47.70
N GLN A 54 -28.02 39.30 47.56
CA GLN A 54 -28.33 38.15 46.72
C GLN A 54 -28.10 38.44 45.23
N GLU A 55 -28.44 39.65 44.76
CA GLU A 55 -28.17 40.10 43.40
C GLU A 55 -26.67 40.23 43.12
N LEU A 56 -25.90 40.87 44.01
CA LEU A 56 -24.44 40.98 43.89
C LEU A 56 -23.75 39.60 43.89
N LEU A 57 -24.18 38.67 44.75
CA LEU A 57 -23.68 37.29 44.73
C LEU A 57 -24.07 36.55 43.45
N THR A 58 -25.20 36.88 42.82
CA THR A 58 -25.62 36.31 41.54
C THR A 58 -24.80 36.87 40.39
N MET A 59 -24.62 38.20 40.32
CA MET A 59 -23.74 38.88 39.36
C MET A 59 -22.30 38.39 39.43
N ARG A 60 -21.76 38.15 40.64
CA ARG A 60 -20.42 37.58 40.79
C ARG A 60 -20.32 36.19 40.15
N ARG A 61 -21.29 35.30 40.39
CA ARG A 61 -21.31 33.95 39.79
C ARG A 61 -21.46 34.00 38.26
N THR A 62 -22.26 34.92 37.72
CA THR A 62 -22.40 35.07 36.26
C THR A 62 -21.12 35.59 35.62
N LEU A 63 -20.44 36.57 36.23
CA LEU A 63 -19.14 37.08 35.78
C LEU A 63 -18.04 36.00 35.83
N GLU A 64 -17.93 35.23 36.92
CA GLU A 64 -17.00 34.10 37.00
C GLU A 64 -17.32 33.04 35.92
N GLY A 65 -18.60 32.80 35.63
CA GLY A 65 -19.05 31.92 34.55
C GLY A 65 -18.74 32.46 33.14
N ILE A 66 -18.74 33.79 32.94
CA ILE A 66 -18.32 34.42 31.69
C ILE A 66 -16.80 34.29 31.51
N SER A 67 -16.01 34.59 32.55
CA SER A 67 -14.53 34.48 32.52
C SER A 67 -14.09 33.08 32.07
N ARG A 68 -14.61 32.03 32.71
CA ARG A 68 -14.27 30.64 32.35
C ARG A 68 -14.66 30.27 30.92
N ARG A 69 -15.75 30.82 30.39
CA ARG A 69 -16.14 30.61 28.98
C ARG A 69 -15.23 31.37 28.03
N GLN A 70 -14.78 32.57 28.40
CA GLN A 70 -13.79 33.32 27.61
C GLN A 70 -12.45 32.58 27.58
N GLU A 71 -11.93 32.12 28.72
CA GLU A 71 -10.70 31.33 28.81
C GLU A 71 -10.76 30.06 27.95
N ALA A 72 -11.88 29.34 27.96
CA ALA A 72 -12.09 28.16 27.12
C ALA A 72 -12.19 28.48 25.62
N ASN A 73 -12.76 29.65 25.27
CA ASN A 73 -12.81 30.13 23.89
C ASN A 73 -11.42 30.54 23.40
N ASP A 74 -10.66 31.29 24.19
CA ASP A 74 -9.30 31.72 23.88
C ASP A 74 -8.36 30.51 23.67
N GLU A 75 -8.50 29.45 24.48
CA GLU A 75 -7.78 28.19 24.26
C GLU A 75 -8.21 27.48 22.97
N THR A 76 -9.51 27.50 22.63
CA THR A 76 -10.02 26.98 21.36
C THR A 76 -9.47 27.75 20.16
N ILE A 77 -9.37 29.07 20.28
CA ILE A 77 -8.78 29.96 19.27
C ILE A 77 -7.30 29.62 19.09
N ARG A 78 -6.50 29.56 20.18
CA ARG A 78 -5.07 29.17 20.14
C ARG A 78 -4.86 27.79 19.51
N ALA A 79 -5.68 26.81 19.85
CA ALA A 79 -5.64 25.48 19.25
C ALA A 79 -6.00 25.50 17.76
N SER A 80 -6.95 26.35 17.35
CA SER A 80 -7.32 26.52 15.94
C SER A 80 -6.21 27.19 15.12
N GLU A 81 -5.57 28.24 15.66
CA GLU A 81 -4.47 28.95 15.03
C GLU A 81 -3.23 28.04 14.89
N THR A 82 -2.85 27.34 15.96
CA THR A 82 -1.77 26.34 15.96
C THR A 82 -2.00 25.27 14.89
N ARG A 83 -3.25 24.87 14.66
CA ARG A 83 -3.62 23.91 13.61
C ARG A 83 -3.52 24.53 12.22
N MET A 84 -3.90 25.79 12.03
CA MET A 84 -3.70 26.50 10.74
C MET A 84 -2.22 26.67 10.42
N GLN A 85 -1.39 27.12 11.36
CA GLN A 85 0.06 27.26 11.18
C GLN A 85 0.72 25.92 10.79
N LYS A 86 0.28 24.79 11.37
CA LYS A 86 0.73 23.43 11.00
C LYS A 86 0.30 22.99 9.60
N LEU A 87 -0.81 23.51 9.08
CA LEU A 87 -1.33 23.20 7.74
C LEU A 87 -0.79 24.15 6.66
N GLN A 88 -0.43 25.38 7.01
CA GLN A 88 0.10 26.40 6.10
C GLN A 88 1.27 25.95 5.20
N PRO A 89 2.24 25.10 5.63
CA PRO A 89 3.29 24.62 4.73
C PRO A 89 2.88 23.44 3.83
N MET A 90 1.67 22.87 3.98
CA MET A 90 1.22 21.73 3.17
C MET A 90 1.15 22.02 1.66
N PRO A 91 0.58 23.15 1.18
CA PRO A 91 0.50 23.43 -0.26
C PRO A 91 1.88 23.49 -0.90
N LYS A 92 2.80 24.28 -0.33
CA LYS A 92 4.17 24.37 -0.85
C LYS A 92 4.86 23.01 -0.92
N ARG A 93 4.71 22.16 0.11
CA ARG A 93 5.27 20.80 0.08
C ARG A 93 4.64 19.90 -0.98
N LEU A 94 3.37 20.10 -1.32
CA LEU A 94 2.71 19.41 -2.43
C LEU A 94 3.23 19.91 -3.78
N ASP A 95 3.44 21.23 -3.92
CA ASP A 95 4.01 21.84 -5.13
C ASP A 95 5.46 21.38 -5.36
N ASP A 96 6.30 21.38 -4.30
CA ASP A 96 7.69 20.90 -4.33
C ASP A 96 7.74 19.41 -4.78
N MET A 97 6.89 18.54 -4.20
CA MET A 97 6.76 17.14 -4.62
C MET A 97 6.22 16.98 -6.05
N GLY A 98 5.31 17.87 -6.48
CA GLY A 98 4.80 17.91 -7.84
C GLY A 98 5.89 18.24 -8.87
N PHE A 99 6.76 19.20 -8.54
CA PHE A 99 7.92 19.55 -9.35
C PHE A 99 8.94 18.41 -9.43
N GLU A 100 9.31 17.79 -8.30
CA GLU A 100 10.19 16.61 -8.28
C GLU A 100 9.63 15.46 -9.13
N LEU A 101 8.34 15.16 -8.98
CA LEU A 101 7.66 14.11 -9.73
C LEU A 101 7.66 14.42 -11.24
N ASN A 102 7.36 15.66 -11.64
CA ASN A 102 7.40 16.08 -13.03
C ASN A 102 8.80 15.95 -13.64
N ASN A 103 9.84 16.38 -12.92
CA ASN A 103 11.24 16.22 -13.33
C ASN A 103 11.62 14.74 -13.50
N HIS A 104 11.18 13.86 -12.59
CA HIS A 104 11.39 12.42 -12.73
C HIS A 104 10.67 11.82 -13.94
N TYR A 105 9.46 12.28 -14.27
CA TYR A 105 8.74 11.88 -15.48
C TYR A 105 9.48 12.34 -16.75
N SER A 106 9.89 13.61 -16.84
CA SER A 106 10.63 14.13 -18.00
C SER A 106 11.94 13.37 -18.23
N LEU A 107 12.69 13.09 -17.16
CA LEU A 107 13.93 12.32 -17.23
C LEU A 107 13.70 10.86 -17.67
N ALA A 108 12.59 10.25 -17.22
CA ALA A 108 12.20 8.90 -17.64
C ALA A 108 11.77 8.86 -19.11
N GLU A 109 11.00 9.84 -19.58
CA GLU A 109 10.58 9.99 -20.97
C GLU A 109 11.77 10.17 -21.91
N ASP A 110 12.71 11.05 -21.55
CA ASP A 110 13.97 11.23 -22.28
C ASP A 110 14.80 9.95 -22.37
N LYS A 111 14.86 9.18 -21.28
CA LYS A 111 15.55 7.89 -21.26
C LYS A 111 14.85 6.88 -22.17
N ILE A 112 13.53 6.80 -22.14
CA ILE A 112 12.74 5.93 -23.03
C ILE A 112 12.99 6.32 -24.50
N ARG A 113 12.90 7.61 -24.84
CA ARG A 113 13.19 8.10 -26.21
C ARG A 113 14.57 7.68 -26.71
N ARG A 114 15.61 7.79 -25.88
CA ARG A 114 16.98 7.33 -26.22
C ARG A 114 17.04 5.81 -26.41
N GLN A 115 16.43 5.04 -25.51
CA GLN A 115 16.39 3.58 -25.65
C GLN A 115 15.61 3.13 -26.89
N GLU A 116 14.55 3.82 -27.27
CA GLU A 116 13.81 3.57 -28.51
C GLU A 116 14.62 3.89 -29.77
N THR A 117 15.42 4.97 -29.78
CA THR A 117 16.31 5.27 -30.92
C THR A 117 17.46 4.27 -31.01
N GLU A 118 18.03 3.85 -29.89
CA GLU A 118 19.04 2.78 -29.82
C GLU A 118 18.49 1.43 -30.34
N LEU A 119 17.31 1.00 -29.86
CA LEU A 119 16.65 -0.23 -30.32
C LEU A 119 16.32 -0.18 -31.82
N ARG A 120 15.84 0.95 -32.33
CA ARG A 120 15.58 1.15 -33.77
C ARG A 120 16.89 1.09 -34.59
N ALA A 121 17.99 1.64 -34.08
CA ALA A 121 19.29 1.54 -34.71
C ALA A 121 19.84 0.11 -34.72
N LEU A 122 19.65 -0.66 -33.63
CA LEU A 122 20.03 -2.07 -33.55
C LEU A 122 19.20 -2.95 -34.49
N ALA A 123 17.88 -2.75 -34.55
CA ALA A 123 17.00 -3.44 -35.50
C ALA A 123 17.45 -3.18 -36.95
N ASN A 124 17.75 -1.93 -37.30
CA ASN A 124 18.25 -1.56 -38.63
C ASN A 124 19.65 -2.14 -38.94
N LYS A 125 20.46 -2.49 -37.94
CA LYS A 125 21.73 -3.20 -38.13
C LYS A 125 21.49 -4.70 -38.34
N LEU A 126 20.56 -5.30 -37.60
CA LEU A 126 20.19 -6.71 -37.74
C LEU A 126 19.65 -7.00 -39.15
N VAL A 127 18.73 -6.18 -39.67
CA VAL A 127 18.17 -6.33 -41.03
C VAL A 127 19.28 -6.37 -42.09
N ARG A 128 20.23 -5.41 -42.05
CA ARG A 128 21.39 -5.40 -42.97
C ARG A 128 22.27 -6.64 -42.81
N SER A 129 22.51 -7.07 -41.57
CA SER A 129 23.31 -8.28 -41.31
C SER A 129 22.63 -9.55 -41.84
N ASP A 130 21.30 -9.63 -41.82
CA ASP A 130 20.56 -10.73 -42.43
C ASP A 130 20.54 -10.66 -43.96
N GLU A 131 20.44 -9.46 -44.55
CA GLU A 131 20.62 -9.25 -46.00
C GLU A 131 22.02 -9.71 -46.46
N GLU A 132 23.08 -9.27 -45.77
CA GLU A 132 24.47 -9.69 -46.03
C GLU A 132 24.65 -11.22 -45.88
N ARG A 133 24.00 -11.83 -44.88
CA ARG A 133 24.03 -13.28 -44.65
C ARG A 133 23.32 -14.05 -45.76
N LEU A 134 22.19 -13.56 -46.26
CA LEU A 134 21.45 -14.17 -47.39
C LEU A 134 22.25 -14.06 -48.69
N ASP A 135 22.88 -12.92 -48.95
CA ASP A 135 23.77 -12.74 -50.10
C ASP A 135 25.03 -13.62 -50.03
N LEU A 136 25.59 -13.82 -48.83
CA LEU A 136 26.70 -14.76 -48.64
C LEU A 136 26.26 -16.21 -48.85
N ALA A 137 25.09 -16.62 -48.34
CA ALA A 137 24.54 -17.95 -48.56
C ALA A 137 24.36 -18.25 -50.07
N ARG A 138 23.78 -17.30 -50.82
CA ARG A 138 23.62 -17.40 -52.28
C ARG A 138 24.96 -17.56 -53.01
N LYS A 139 26.02 -16.86 -52.56
CA LYS A 139 27.39 -17.02 -53.11
C LYS A 139 27.99 -18.38 -52.79
N VAL A 140 27.78 -18.91 -51.59
CA VAL A 140 28.23 -20.26 -51.20
C VAL A 140 27.54 -21.33 -52.04
N GLU A 141 26.24 -21.21 -52.29
CA GLU A 141 25.46 -22.09 -53.16
C GLU A 141 25.96 -22.05 -54.62
N GLN A 142 26.22 -20.86 -55.17
CA GLN A 142 26.83 -20.68 -56.50
C GLN A 142 28.25 -21.27 -56.61
N LEU A 143 29.05 -21.22 -55.54
CA LEU A 143 30.37 -21.85 -55.50
C LEU A 143 30.27 -23.37 -55.38
N SER A 144 29.36 -23.87 -54.54
CA SER A 144 29.10 -25.31 -54.37
C SER A 144 28.66 -25.98 -55.67
N THR A 145 27.67 -25.40 -56.35
CA THR A 145 27.20 -25.86 -57.67
C THR A 145 28.31 -25.82 -58.72
N LYS A 146 29.14 -24.76 -58.75
CA LYS A 146 30.30 -24.68 -59.65
C LYS A 146 31.36 -25.74 -59.37
N ILE A 147 31.64 -26.04 -58.09
CA ILE A 147 32.59 -27.09 -57.69
C ILE A 147 32.04 -28.47 -58.09
N SER A 148 30.75 -28.73 -57.86
CA SER A 148 30.08 -29.98 -58.27
C SER A 148 30.15 -30.20 -59.79
N LEU A 149 29.85 -29.16 -60.58
CA LEU A 149 29.98 -29.19 -62.05
C LEU A 149 31.44 -29.41 -62.50
N GLN A 150 32.43 -28.82 -61.83
CA GLN A 150 33.84 -29.08 -62.15
C GLN A 150 34.25 -30.53 -61.81
N ALA A 151 33.73 -31.10 -60.72
CA ALA A 151 33.98 -32.48 -60.37
C ALA A 151 33.39 -33.45 -61.42
N THR A 152 32.15 -33.25 -61.86
CA THR A 152 31.55 -34.10 -62.92
C THR A 152 32.27 -33.93 -64.27
N GLN A 153 32.77 -32.73 -64.58
CA GLN A 153 33.51 -32.48 -65.81
C GLN A 153 34.92 -33.11 -65.80
N ALA A 154 35.58 -33.21 -64.63
CA ALA A 154 36.84 -33.96 -64.48
C ALA A 154 36.66 -35.45 -64.79
N TYR A 155 35.63 -36.10 -64.24
CA TYR A 155 35.30 -37.50 -64.51
C TYR A 155 34.99 -37.78 -65.99
N SER A 156 34.42 -36.81 -66.71
CA SER A 156 34.13 -36.98 -68.15
C SER A 156 35.36 -36.91 -69.06
N ARG A 157 36.49 -36.36 -68.59
CA ARG A 157 37.71 -36.18 -69.39
C ARG A 157 38.61 -37.42 -69.41
N ASP A 158 38.62 -38.21 -68.34
CA ASP A 158 39.42 -39.45 -68.23
C ASP A 158 38.83 -40.63 -69.03
N LEU A 159 37.60 -40.50 -69.55
CA LEU A 159 36.97 -41.50 -70.42
C LEU A 159 37.42 -41.41 -71.90
N GLY A 160 38.33 -40.49 -72.24
CA GLY A 160 38.81 -40.25 -73.61
C GLY A 160 39.80 -41.27 -74.18
N SER A 161 40.24 -42.25 -73.40
CA SER A 161 41.20 -43.27 -73.85
C SER A 161 40.95 -44.63 -73.20
N ILE A 162 40.29 -45.52 -73.93
CA ILE A 162 40.47 -46.98 -74.01
C ILE A 162 39.36 -47.51 -74.93
N GLN A 163 39.69 -47.77 -76.18
CA GLN A 163 38.92 -48.73 -77.00
C GLN A 163 39.66 -50.08 -76.96
N VAL A 164 38.90 -51.15 -76.72
CA VAL A 164 38.85 -52.41 -77.50
C VAL A 164 38.35 -53.56 -76.60
N ALA A 165 37.26 -54.21 -77.05
CA ALA A 165 36.74 -55.56 -76.74
C ALA A 165 36.96 -56.18 -75.33
N THR A 166 35.93 -56.74 -74.67
CA THR A 166 35.09 -57.82 -75.23
C THR A 166 33.73 -57.93 -74.51
N LYS A 167 32.72 -58.52 -75.17
CA LYS A 167 31.30 -58.56 -74.76
C LYS A 167 30.93 -59.64 -73.72
N ARG A 168 29.88 -59.32 -72.92
CA ARG A 168 28.93 -60.21 -72.20
C ARG A 168 29.51 -60.92 -70.94
N LYS A 169 28.79 -61.11 -69.83
CA LYS A 169 27.36 -60.92 -69.50
C LYS A 169 27.22 -60.78 -67.96
N GLY A 170 26.38 -59.88 -67.43
CA GLY A 170 26.02 -59.89 -66.00
C GLY A 170 25.86 -58.51 -65.37
N GLU A 171 24.68 -57.92 -65.56
CA GLU A 171 24.03 -56.89 -64.73
C GLU A 171 24.79 -55.58 -64.40
N ASP A 172 24.36 -54.54 -65.12
CA ASP A 172 24.49 -53.12 -64.76
C ASP A 172 24.05 -52.87 -63.29
N ALA A 173 24.71 -52.04 -62.48
CA ALA A 173 24.95 -50.59 -62.65
C ALA A 173 23.65 -49.76 -62.70
N LEU A 174 23.53 -48.56 -62.11
CA LEU A 174 24.36 -47.82 -61.16
C LEU A 174 23.48 -46.74 -60.51
N SER A 175 23.84 -46.28 -59.31
CA SER A 175 23.63 -44.92 -58.76
C SER A 175 22.40 -44.09 -59.18
N ALA A 176 21.58 -43.70 -58.19
CA ALA A 176 20.85 -42.43 -58.21
C ALA A 176 21.06 -41.69 -56.87
N PHE A 177 21.43 -40.41 -56.95
CA PHE A 177 21.54 -39.45 -55.85
C PHE A 177 20.38 -38.45 -55.96
N GLU A 178 20.05 -37.75 -54.87
CA GLU A 178 19.07 -36.64 -54.82
C GLU A 178 17.60 -37.02 -55.13
N SER A 179 16.57 -36.27 -54.72
CA SER A 179 16.41 -35.29 -53.62
C SER A 179 14.91 -35.11 -53.35
N ASP A 180 14.59 -34.53 -52.19
CA ASP A 180 13.45 -33.66 -51.88
C ASP A 180 12.07 -33.93 -52.55
N GLU A 181 11.06 -34.29 -51.74
CA GLU A 181 9.79 -33.54 -51.74
C GLU A 181 8.92 -33.87 -50.51
N GLN A 182 8.62 -32.86 -49.71
CA GLN A 182 7.52 -32.88 -48.74
C GLN A 182 6.33 -32.09 -49.31
N PRO A 183 5.13 -32.68 -49.41
CA PRO A 183 3.91 -31.88 -49.50
C PRO A 183 3.00 -32.05 -48.28
N MET A 184 2.41 -30.94 -47.84
CA MET A 184 1.47 -30.86 -46.73
C MET A 184 0.13 -31.54 -47.09
N SER A 185 -0.46 -32.30 -46.17
CA SER A 185 -1.86 -32.69 -46.26
C SER A 185 -2.76 -31.49 -45.90
N ARG A 186 -3.29 -30.85 -46.95
CA ARG A 186 -4.21 -29.70 -46.92
C ARG A 186 -5.50 -30.02 -46.16
N ALA A 187 -6.06 -29.01 -45.48
CA ALA A 187 -7.33 -29.11 -44.77
C ALA A 187 -8.52 -29.40 -45.71
N VAL A 188 -9.53 -30.12 -45.19
CA VAL A 188 -10.85 -30.27 -45.81
C VAL A 188 -11.92 -30.00 -44.75
N VAL A 189 -12.76 -29.00 -45.04
CA VAL A 189 -14.06 -28.68 -44.41
C VAL A 189 -15.00 -28.45 -45.61
N PRO A 190 -16.12 -29.18 -45.71
CA PRO A 190 -17.46 -28.64 -45.37
C PRO A 190 -18.36 -29.73 -44.73
N ASP A 191 -19.60 -29.54 -44.28
CA ASP A 191 -20.43 -28.39 -43.86
C ASP A 191 -21.50 -28.95 -42.86
N GLY A 192 -22.22 -28.11 -42.10
CA GLY A 192 -23.37 -28.56 -41.26
C GLY A 192 -24.70 -28.63 -42.05
N PRO A 193 -25.89 -28.53 -41.42
CA PRO A 193 -26.30 -28.77 -40.01
C PRO A 193 -27.52 -29.73 -39.89
N ASN A 194 -28.08 -29.98 -38.68
CA ASN A 194 -29.55 -30.12 -38.39
C ASN A 194 -29.87 -30.62 -36.93
N THR A 195 -31.16 -30.62 -36.54
CA THR A 195 -31.68 -30.36 -35.17
C THR A 195 -32.62 -31.41 -34.54
N ALA A 196 -32.62 -31.46 -33.18
CA ALA A 196 -33.68 -31.94 -32.25
C ALA A 196 -34.07 -33.45 -32.27
N THR A 197 -34.70 -34.10 -31.27
CA THR A 197 -35.31 -33.78 -29.93
C THR A 197 -35.31 -35.07 -29.07
N ASN A 198 -34.99 -35.14 -27.76
CA ASN A 198 -35.91 -35.01 -26.60
C ASN A 198 -35.20 -35.43 -25.25
N PRO A 199 -35.76 -35.10 -24.05
CA PRO A 199 -35.13 -35.26 -22.71
C PRO A 199 -35.83 -36.36 -21.85
N PRO A 200 -35.68 -36.48 -20.50
CA PRO A 200 -34.81 -35.80 -19.52
C PRO A 200 -33.85 -36.85 -18.85
N PRO A 201 -33.70 -37.12 -17.51
CA PRO A 201 -34.26 -36.57 -16.26
C PRO A 201 -33.32 -35.62 -15.47
N THR A 202 -33.87 -34.95 -14.46
CA THR A 202 -33.21 -33.97 -13.57
C THR A 202 -32.24 -34.60 -12.57
N ARG A 203 -31.02 -34.06 -12.46
CA ARG A 203 -30.16 -34.20 -11.26
C ARG A 203 -29.73 -32.82 -10.77
N GLU A 204 -29.61 -32.72 -9.45
CA GLU A 204 -29.41 -31.47 -8.68
C GLU A 204 -28.22 -30.63 -9.18
N PRO A 205 -28.27 -29.30 -9.05
CA PRO A 205 -27.15 -28.45 -9.41
C PRO A 205 -25.95 -28.70 -8.49
N LYS A 206 -25.02 -29.54 -8.95
CA LYS A 206 -23.66 -29.60 -8.40
C LYS A 206 -23.13 -28.18 -8.33
N LYS A 207 -22.82 -27.71 -7.11
CA LYS A 207 -22.17 -26.41 -6.89
C LYS A 207 -21.00 -26.31 -7.84
N LEU A 208 -21.03 -25.32 -8.74
CA LEU A 208 -19.91 -25.02 -9.61
C LEU A 208 -18.67 -24.87 -8.72
N LYS A 209 -17.68 -25.74 -8.92
CA LYS A 209 -16.34 -25.47 -8.41
C LYS A 209 -15.91 -24.18 -9.10
N THR A 210 -15.93 -23.07 -8.37
CA THR A 210 -15.35 -21.82 -8.84
C THR A 210 -13.87 -22.07 -9.03
N GLU A 211 -13.48 -22.35 -10.28
CA GLU A 211 -12.08 -22.47 -10.67
C GLU A 211 -11.46 -21.11 -10.37
N GLN A 212 -10.71 -21.02 -9.26
CA GLN A 212 -10.10 -19.75 -8.88
C GLN A 212 -9.16 -19.35 -10.03
N PRO A 213 -9.30 -18.12 -10.58
CA PRO A 213 -8.46 -17.70 -11.68
C PRO A 213 -7.00 -17.79 -11.23
N LYS A 214 -6.21 -18.62 -11.95
CA LYS A 214 -4.77 -18.79 -11.70
C LYS A 214 -4.15 -17.41 -11.42
N PRO A 215 -3.42 -17.23 -10.30
CA PRO A 215 -2.87 -15.93 -9.96
C PRO A 215 -2.01 -15.46 -11.13
N SER A 216 -2.43 -14.36 -11.78
CA SER A 216 -1.72 -13.89 -12.97
C SER A 216 -0.28 -13.55 -12.59
N LYS A 217 0.68 -13.80 -13.49
CA LYS A 217 2.12 -13.56 -13.21
C LYS A 217 2.43 -12.13 -12.72
N ARG A 218 1.52 -11.17 -12.97
CA ARG A 218 1.58 -9.79 -12.47
C ARG A 218 1.25 -9.65 -10.97
N ARG A 219 0.37 -10.48 -10.40
CA ARG A 219 0.00 -10.42 -8.96
C ARG A 219 1.15 -10.87 -8.08
N SER A 220 1.77 -12.00 -8.40
CA SER A 220 2.94 -12.51 -7.67
C SER A 220 4.14 -11.55 -7.77
N SER A 221 4.39 -10.95 -8.94
CA SER A 221 5.48 -9.96 -9.08
C SER A 221 5.26 -8.69 -8.25
N ASN A 222 4.02 -8.21 -8.14
CA ASN A 222 3.72 -7.02 -7.33
C ASN A 222 3.90 -7.31 -5.84
N PHE A 223 3.39 -8.45 -5.36
CA PHE A 223 3.60 -8.88 -3.97
C PHE A 223 5.09 -9.09 -3.65
N GLN A 224 5.86 -9.72 -4.55
CA GLN A 224 7.30 -9.92 -4.35
C GLN A 224 8.06 -8.58 -4.30
N ARG A 225 7.72 -7.60 -5.15
CA ARG A 225 8.25 -6.23 -5.05
C ARG A 225 7.90 -5.59 -3.72
N TYR A 226 6.65 -5.68 -3.28
CA TYR A 226 6.19 -5.15 -1.99
C TYR A 226 7.00 -5.74 -0.81
N VAL A 227 7.16 -7.07 -0.76
CA VAL A 227 7.99 -7.76 0.24
C VAL A 227 9.43 -7.24 0.25
N GLN A 228 10.05 -7.07 -0.92
CA GLN A 228 11.43 -6.55 -0.99
C GLN A 228 11.54 -5.10 -0.53
N THR A 229 10.57 -4.24 -0.89
CA THR A 229 10.48 -2.86 -0.39
C THR A 229 10.32 -2.82 1.13
N SER A 230 9.48 -3.68 1.72
CA SER A 230 9.32 -3.79 3.18
C SER A 230 10.59 -4.31 3.87
N LYS A 231 11.25 -5.33 3.30
CA LYS A 231 12.56 -5.81 3.76
C LYS A 231 13.62 -4.70 3.72
N GLN A 232 13.65 -3.88 2.67
CA GLN A 232 14.57 -2.73 2.56
C GLN A 232 14.22 -1.62 3.55
N SER A 233 12.93 -1.31 3.76
CA SER A 233 12.45 -0.34 4.74
C SER A 233 12.88 -0.72 6.16
N TYR A 234 12.65 -1.98 6.55
CA TYR A 234 13.12 -2.54 7.84
C TYR A 234 14.64 -2.41 8.02
N ARG A 235 15.44 -2.73 7.00
CA ARG A 235 16.90 -2.59 7.06
C ARG A 235 17.38 -1.13 7.20
N ARG A 236 16.66 -0.17 6.61
CA ARG A 236 16.98 1.26 6.70
C ARG A 236 16.57 1.88 8.04
N ALA A 237 15.45 1.44 8.60
CA ALA A 237 14.87 1.97 9.83
C ALA A 237 14.24 0.85 10.66
N PRO A 238 15.04 0.02 11.36
CA PRO A 238 14.51 -1.06 12.18
C PRO A 238 13.66 -0.51 13.35
N PRO A 239 12.50 -1.12 13.65
CA PRO A 239 11.67 -0.73 14.78
C PRO A 239 12.44 -0.81 16.12
N LYS A 240 12.38 0.26 16.92
CA LYS A 240 13.22 0.41 18.12
C LYS A 240 12.69 -0.32 19.36
N ASN A 241 11.42 -0.72 19.36
CA ASN A 241 10.76 -1.40 20.46
C ASN A 241 9.66 -2.36 19.95
N GLY A 242 9.12 -3.21 20.83
CA GLY A 242 8.10 -4.18 20.47
C GLY A 242 6.77 -3.58 19.99
N SER A 243 6.41 -2.35 20.40
CA SER A 243 5.21 -1.66 19.92
C SER A 243 5.36 -1.21 18.47
N ASP A 244 6.52 -0.64 18.13
CA ASP A 244 6.87 -0.24 16.77
C ASP A 244 7.01 -1.47 15.85
N MET A 245 7.55 -2.59 16.35
CA MET A 245 7.60 -3.86 15.62
C MET A 245 6.19 -4.37 15.31
N LYS A 246 5.29 -4.41 16.30
CA LYS A 246 3.87 -4.76 16.11
C LYS A 246 3.19 -3.83 15.10
N ARG A 247 3.43 -2.52 15.18
CA ARG A 247 2.91 -1.54 14.22
C ARG A 247 3.44 -1.79 12.81
N PHE A 248 4.73 -2.06 12.66
CA PHE A 248 5.37 -2.37 11.37
C PHE A 248 4.76 -3.62 10.72
N ILE A 249 4.65 -4.72 11.46
CA ILE A 249 4.09 -5.98 10.95
C ILE A 249 2.60 -5.82 10.61
N ASN A 250 1.82 -5.14 11.46
CA ASN A 250 0.41 -4.87 11.16
C ASN A 250 0.25 -4.03 9.89
N HIS A 251 1.05 -2.97 9.72
CA HIS A 251 1.00 -2.10 8.55
C HIS A 251 1.45 -2.83 7.27
N PHE A 252 2.43 -3.74 7.38
CA PHE A 252 2.80 -4.63 6.29
C PHE A 252 1.64 -5.55 5.86
N ILE A 253 0.98 -6.22 6.79
CA ILE A 253 -0.16 -7.12 6.49
C ILE A 253 -1.34 -6.36 5.89
N GLU A 254 -1.62 -5.16 6.41
CA GLU A 254 -2.70 -4.28 5.95
C GLU A 254 -2.41 -3.66 4.56
N GLY A 255 -1.12 -3.55 4.17
CA GLY A 255 -0.69 -3.06 2.85
C GLY A 255 -0.62 -4.13 1.74
N ILE A 256 -0.95 -5.40 2.02
CA ILE A 256 -1.03 -6.45 0.99
C ILE A 256 -2.34 -6.31 0.21
N GLU A 257 -2.25 -5.87 -1.05
CA GLU A 257 -3.40 -5.70 -1.95
C GLU A 257 -4.17 -7.00 -2.22
N ASP A 258 -3.45 -8.12 -2.36
CA ASP A 258 -4.05 -9.43 -2.64
C ASP A 258 -4.57 -10.07 -1.34
N LYS A 259 -5.90 -10.07 -1.19
CA LYS A 259 -6.61 -10.64 -0.03
C LYS A 259 -6.34 -12.14 0.17
N THR A 260 -6.08 -12.89 -0.88
CA THR A 260 -5.78 -14.34 -0.80
C THR A 260 -4.39 -14.54 -0.22
N ILE A 261 -3.40 -13.79 -0.70
CA ILE A 261 -2.02 -13.80 -0.17
C ILE A 261 -2.00 -13.32 1.29
N SER A 262 -2.69 -12.22 1.60
CA SER A 262 -2.81 -11.71 2.97
C SER A 262 -3.48 -12.73 3.89
N GLY A 263 -4.56 -13.38 3.45
CA GLY A 263 -5.24 -14.45 4.20
C GLY A 263 -4.33 -15.65 4.48
N LYS A 264 -3.59 -16.14 3.48
CA LYS A 264 -2.60 -17.23 3.66
C LYS A 264 -1.51 -16.86 4.66
N LEU A 265 -0.92 -15.66 4.53
CA LEU A 265 0.11 -15.17 5.46
C LEU A 265 -0.43 -15.13 6.89
N GLN A 266 -1.62 -14.57 7.09
CA GLN A 266 -2.22 -14.44 8.42
C GLN A 266 -2.56 -15.79 9.05
N LYS A 267 -3.11 -16.74 8.27
CA LYS A 267 -3.30 -18.14 8.72
C LYS A 267 -1.99 -18.80 9.13
N ARG A 268 -0.90 -18.60 8.38
CA ARG A 268 0.42 -19.18 8.70
C ARG A 268 1.06 -18.53 9.93
N LEU A 269 0.93 -17.22 10.10
CA LEU A 269 1.34 -16.52 11.32
C LEU A 269 0.59 -17.05 12.54
N LEU A 270 -0.71 -17.31 12.40
CA LEU A 270 -1.53 -17.93 13.45
C LEU A 270 -1.11 -19.38 13.75
N LYS A 271 -0.93 -20.25 12.73
CA LYS A 271 -0.50 -21.66 12.95
C LYS A 271 0.91 -21.76 13.55
N ARG A 272 1.87 -20.92 13.13
CA ARG A 272 3.28 -20.98 13.60
C ARG A 272 3.58 -20.18 14.88
N PHE A 273 2.85 -19.10 15.16
CA PHE A 273 3.15 -18.20 16.28
C PHE A 273 1.97 -17.99 17.23
N GLN A 274 1.20 -19.06 17.52
CA GLN A 274 0.07 -19.03 18.48
C GLN A 274 0.36 -18.32 19.82
N PRO A 275 1.56 -18.40 20.44
CA PRO A 275 1.85 -17.67 21.68
C PRO A 275 1.95 -16.14 21.51
N ALA A 276 2.22 -15.66 20.29
CA ALA A 276 2.41 -14.24 19.98
C ALA A 276 1.29 -13.64 19.11
N VAL A 277 0.50 -14.48 18.44
CA VAL A 277 -0.52 -14.10 17.46
C VAL A 277 -1.83 -14.81 17.78
N ARG A 278 -2.93 -14.05 17.94
CA ARG A 278 -4.29 -14.57 18.14
C ARG A 278 -5.21 -14.18 17.01
N GLU A 279 -6.27 -14.96 16.78
CA GLU A 279 -7.33 -14.59 15.85
C GLU A 279 -8.23 -13.51 16.46
N ALA A 280 -8.34 -12.37 15.77
CA ALA A 280 -9.23 -11.27 16.11
C ALA A 280 -9.48 -10.39 14.89
N LYS A 281 -10.76 -10.18 14.54
CA LYS A 281 -11.17 -9.38 13.39
C LYS A 281 -10.81 -7.90 13.60
N SER A 282 -10.02 -7.33 12.70
CA SER A 282 -9.70 -5.90 12.70
C SER A 282 -10.92 -5.06 12.32
N LYS A 283 -11.12 -3.95 13.03
CA LYS A 283 -12.13 -2.93 12.67
C LYS A 283 -11.71 -2.06 11.47
N ARG A 284 -10.46 -2.18 10.97
CA ARG A 284 -9.84 -1.24 10.02
C ARG A 284 -9.20 -1.87 8.77
N GLY A 285 -9.46 -3.15 8.46
CA GLY A 285 -8.91 -3.74 7.23
C GLY A 285 -9.11 -5.26 7.13
N PRO A 286 -8.54 -5.91 6.11
CA PRO A 286 -8.65 -7.35 5.86
C PRO A 286 -7.82 -8.22 6.86
N ARG A 287 -7.48 -7.67 8.03
CA ARG A 287 -6.69 -8.36 9.05
C ARG A 287 -7.60 -9.10 10.02
N SER A 288 -7.37 -10.40 10.20
CA SER A 288 -8.05 -11.30 11.13
C SER A 288 -7.17 -11.75 12.29
N ILE A 289 -5.96 -11.20 12.45
CA ILE A 289 -5.04 -11.53 13.55
C ILE A 289 -4.59 -10.30 14.36
N VAL A 290 -4.28 -10.50 15.63
CA VAL A 290 -3.67 -9.51 16.54
C VAL A 290 -2.37 -10.06 17.11
N ILE A 291 -1.34 -9.20 17.18
CA ILE A 291 0.00 -9.55 17.68
C ILE A 291 0.11 -9.09 19.13
N GLU A 292 -0.01 -10.03 20.06
CA GLU A 292 0.05 -9.79 21.51
C GLU A 292 1.47 -9.99 22.07
N GLY A 293 2.21 -10.98 21.58
CA GLY A 293 3.57 -11.30 22.03
C GLY A 293 4.69 -10.61 21.24
N ASN A 294 5.93 -11.05 21.47
CA ASN A 294 7.09 -10.60 20.71
C ASN A 294 7.22 -11.41 19.42
N LEU A 295 6.63 -10.89 18.34
CA LEU A 295 6.86 -11.38 16.97
C LEU A 295 7.89 -10.48 16.29
N HIS A 296 8.99 -11.05 15.80
CA HIS A 296 10.01 -10.30 15.07
C HIS A 296 9.76 -10.33 13.56
N TRP A 297 10.22 -9.28 12.85
CA TRP A 297 10.08 -9.20 11.39
C TRP A 297 10.80 -10.33 10.66
N ASP A 298 11.94 -10.79 11.18
CA ASP A 298 12.71 -11.88 10.57
C ASP A 298 11.93 -13.22 10.61
N ASP A 299 11.06 -13.41 11.60
CA ASP A 299 10.16 -14.56 11.69
C ASP A 299 9.01 -14.49 10.67
N VAL A 300 8.50 -13.28 10.40
CA VAL A 300 7.57 -13.03 9.28
C VAL A 300 8.27 -13.29 7.95
N CYS A 301 9.54 -12.87 7.79
CA CYS A 301 10.33 -13.13 6.59
C CYS A 301 10.49 -14.62 6.28
N LYS A 302 10.77 -15.47 7.28
CA LYS A 302 10.84 -16.93 7.11
C LYS A 302 9.55 -17.53 6.53
N ILE A 303 8.38 -16.98 6.88
CA ILE A 303 7.10 -17.39 6.30
C ILE A 303 6.93 -16.87 4.86
N LEU A 304 7.35 -15.63 4.59
CA LEU A 304 7.27 -15.01 3.26
C LEU A 304 8.20 -15.69 2.23
N ASP A 305 9.37 -16.14 2.66
CA ASP A 305 10.35 -16.82 1.81
C ASP A 305 10.00 -18.31 1.58
N SER A 306 8.93 -18.82 2.22
CA SER A 306 8.38 -20.15 1.95
C SER A 306 7.58 -20.15 0.64
N ALA A 307 8.09 -20.84 -0.40
CA ALA A 307 7.51 -20.85 -1.76
C ALA A 307 6.01 -21.14 -1.83
N SER A 308 5.47 -21.96 -0.92
CA SER A 308 4.04 -22.31 -0.84
C SER A 308 3.11 -21.16 -0.43
N LEU A 309 3.61 -19.93 -0.20
CA LEU A 309 2.74 -18.74 -0.07
C LEU A 309 2.28 -18.20 -1.44
N LEU A 310 3.08 -18.43 -2.48
CA LEU A 310 2.77 -18.07 -3.88
C LEU A 310 2.09 -19.20 -4.66
N GLU A 311 2.34 -20.46 -4.31
CA GLU A 311 1.63 -21.60 -4.90
C GLU A 311 0.25 -21.82 -4.25
N ASN A 312 -0.77 -22.08 -5.07
CA ASN A 312 -2.03 -22.66 -4.62
C ASN A 312 -1.90 -24.19 -4.56
N LYS A 313 -1.00 -24.66 -3.71
CA LYS A 313 -1.15 -25.99 -3.10
C LYS A 313 -1.86 -25.75 -1.77
N ASP A 314 -3.07 -26.28 -1.69
CA ASP A 314 -3.82 -26.33 -0.44
C ASP A 314 -3.10 -27.35 0.45
N GLU A 315 -2.27 -26.86 1.38
CA GLU A 315 -1.77 -27.62 2.53
C GLU A 315 -2.91 -27.74 3.56
N ASP A 316 -4.03 -28.33 3.13
CA ASP A 316 -5.08 -28.89 3.98
C ASP A 316 -4.77 -30.37 4.21
N GLU A 317 -3.80 -30.66 5.07
CA GLU A 317 -3.64 -31.93 5.78
C GLU A 317 -2.81 -31.66 7.06
N ASP A 318 -3.30 -32.18 8.19
CA ASP A 318 -2.79 -32.15 9.58
C ASP A 318 -2.47 -30.78 10.25
#